data_AF-A0A943YJI8-F1
#
_entry.id   AF-A0A943YJI8-F1
#
_cell.length_a   1.000
_cell.length_b   1.000
_cell.length_c   1.000
_cell.angle_alpha   90.00
_cell.angle_beta   90.00
_cell.angle_gamma   90.00
#
_symmetry.space_group_name_H-M   'P 1'
#
loop_
_entity.id
_entity.type
_entity.pdbx_description
1 polymer ?
#
loop_
_entity_poly.entity_id
_entity_poly.type
_entity_poly.pdbx_seq_one_letter_code
_entity_poly.pdbx_strand_id
1 'polypeptide(L)' 'MVKYGDSQKDLANALGISLSRLNLKINGGADFRQAEILFIKDRYKLKPEEIDAIFFDEIVS' A
#
# COMPACT_ATOMS: atom_id res chain seq x y z
N MET A 1 7.07 4.42 -2.58
CA MET A 1 7.02 5.34 -1.43
C MET A 1 8.16 6.34 -1.48
N VAL A 2 9.43 5.91 -1.36
CA VAL A 2 10.62 6.78 -1.56
C VAL A 2 10.66 7.43 -2.96
N LYS A 3 10.21 6.71 -4.01
CA LYS A 3 10.11 7.22 -5.39
C LYS A 3 9.12 8.39 -5.58
N TYR A 4 8.25 8.64 -4.59
CA TYR A 4 7.25 9.73 -4.58
C TYR A 4 7.47 10.73 -3.42
N GLY A 5 8.56 10.58 -2.64
CA GLY A 5 8.84 11.42 -1.48
C GLY A 5 8.01 11.12 -0.23
N ASP A 6 7.10 10.14 -0.28
CA ASP A 6 6.27 9.73 0.87
C ASP A 6 7.03 8.69 1.72
N SER A 7 7.05 8.90 3.03
CA SER A 7 7.45 7.89 4.00
C SER A 7 6.29 6.92 4.31
N GLN A 8 6.57 5.79 4.97
CA GLN A 8 5.52 4.92 5.50
C GLN A 8 4.60 5.65 6.49
N LYS A 9 5.13 6.62 7.24
CA LYS A 9 4.35 7.43 8.16
C LYS A 9 3.36 8.32 7.41
N ASP A 10 3.75 8.89 6.28
CA ASP A 10 2.89 9.77 5.48
C ASP A 10 1.74 8.98 4.86
N LEU A 11 2.01 7.78 4.33
CA LEU A 11 0.95 6.90 3.83
C LEU A 11 0.01 6.43 4.95
N ALA A 12 0.55 6.08 6.12
CA ALA A 12 -0.28 5.66 7.26
C ALA A 12 -1.24 6.79 7.69
N ASN A 13 -0.72 8.02 7.78
CA ASN A 13 -1.52 9.21 8.06
C ASN A 13 -2.58 9.45 6.98
N ALA A 14 -2.22 9.32 5.70
CA ALA A 14 -3.13 9.52 4.58
C ALA A 14 -4.26 8.46 4.54
N LEU A 15 -3.96 7.23 4.92
CA LEU A 15 -4.93 6.14 5.06
C LEU A 15 -5.76 6.22 6.36
N GLY A 16 -5.42 7.11 7.29
CA GLY A 16 -6.08 7.19 8.60
C GLY A 16 -5.83 5.98 9.50
N ILE A 17 -4.68 5.32 9.37
CA ILE A 17 -4.30 4.15 10.18
C ILE A 17 -2.97 4.40 10.91
N SER A 18 -2.69 3.61 11.95
CA SER A 18 -1.38 3.69 12.61
C SER A 18 -0.27 3.16 11.71
N LEU A 19 0.95 3.68 11.90
CA LEU A 19 2.15 3.16 11.23
C LEU A 19 2.35 1.67 11.49
N SER A 20 2.09 1.21 12.72
CA SER A 20 2.16 -0.21 13.07
C SER A 20 1.16 -1.06 12.28
N ARG A 21 -0.05 -0.54 12.04
CA ARG A 21 -1.08 -1.24 11.26
C ARG A 21 -0.70 -1.30 9.78
N LEU A 22 -0.13 -0.23 9.24
CA LEU A 22 0.41 -0.24 7.88
C LEU A 22 1.56 -1.26 7.74
N ASN A 23 2.49 -1.28 8.69
CA ASN A 23 3.62 -2.22 8.66
C ASN A 23 3.15 -3.67 8.74
N LEU A 24 2.14 -3.96 9.56
CA LEU A 24 1.55 -5.29 9.61
C LEU A 24 0.99 -5.70 8.24
N LYS A 25 0.40 -4.77 7.49
CA LYS A 25 -0.12 -5.05 6.14
C LYS A 25 0.98 -5.27 5.11
N ILE A 26 2.00 -4.43 5.12
CA ILE A 26 3.16 -4.54 4.22
C ILE A 26 3.89 -5.88 4.45
N ASN A 27 3.98 -6.33 5.70
CA ASN A 27 4.66 -7.58 6.06
C ASN A 27 3.74 -8.82 5.99
N GLY A 28 2.55 -8.71 5.40
CA GLY A 28 1.63 -9.85 5.23
C GLY A 28 0.94 -10.34 6.51
N GLY A 29 1.07 -9.63 7.63
CA GLY A 29 0.34 -9.94 8.86
C GLY A 29 -1.13 -9.47 8.86
N ALA A 30 -1.55 -8.73 7.84
CA ALA A 30 -2.93 -8.35 7.58
C ALA A 30 -3.12 -7.95 6.11
N ASP A 31 -4.28 -8.25 5.52
CA ASP A 31 -4.51 -7.86 4.12
C ASP A 31 -4.85 -6.38 3.97
N PHE A 32 -4.48 -5.79 2.83
CA PHE A 32 -5.02 -4.51 2.41
C PHE A 32 -6.49 -4.65 2.01
N ARG A 33 -7.33 -3.73 2.48
CA ARG A 33 -8.74 -3.67 2.08
C ARG A 33 -8.85 -3.01 0.71
N GLN A 34 -9.87 -3.36 -0.06
CA GLN A 34 -10.11 -2.78 -1.38
C GLN A 34 -10.11 -1.24 -1.38
N ALA A 35 -10.75 -0.62 -0.38
CA ALA A 35 -10.76 0.84 -0.24
C ALA A 35 -9.37 1.45 -0.01
N GLU A 36 -8.48 0.74 0.70
CA GLU A 36 -7.10 1.15 0.93
C GLU A 36 -6.28 1.04 -0.37
N ILE A 37 -6.49 -0.02 -1.14
CA ILE A 37 -5.85 -0.22 -2.45
C ILE A 37 -6.29 0.86 -3.44
N LEU A 38 -7.59 1.16 -3.52
CA LEU A 38 -8.12 2.25 -4.36
C LEU A 38 -7.55 3.60 -3.97
N PHE A 39 -7.46 3.89 -2.67
CA PHE A 39 -6.84 5.11 -2.18
C PHE A 39 -5.36 5.21 -2.59
N ILE A 40 -4.59 4.13 -2.44
CA ILE A 40 -3.17 4.08 -2.82
C ILE A 40 -2.99 4.26 -4.33
N LYS A 41 -3.86 3.62 -5.12
CA LYS A 41 -3.91 3.78 -6.58
C LYS A 41 -4.08 5.25 -6.97
N ASP A 42 -5.08 5.91 -6.41
CA ASP A 42 -5.40 7.30 -6.75
C ASP A 42 -4.32 8.27 -6.26
N ARG A 43 -3.79 8.06 -5.05
CA ARG A 43 -2.74 8.90 -4.44
C ARG A 43 -1.47 8.93 -5.28
N TYR A 44 -1.02 7.78 -5.77
CA TYR A 44 0.23 7.66 -6.53
C TYR A 44 0.01 7.55 -8.05
N LYS A 45 -1.23 7.70 -8.52
CA LYS A 45 -1.63 7.56 -9.93
C LYS A 45 -1.12 6.25 -10.56
N LEU A 46 -1.24 5.16 -9.81
CA LEU A 46 -0.74 3.85 -10.23
C LEU A 46 -1.60 3.29 -11.37
N LYS A 47 -0.94 2.66 -12.32
CA LYS A 47 -1.62 1.91 -13.38
C LYS A 47 -2.12 0.56 -12.85
N PRO A 48 -3.10 -0.07 -13.52
CA PRO A 48 -3.60 -1.39 -13.13
C PRO A 48 -2.48 -2.43 -12.96
N GLU A 49 -1.50 -2.44 -13.86
CA GLU A 49 -0.41 -3.43 -13.82
C GLU A 49 0.52 -3.22 -12.61
N GLU A 50 0.67 -1.97 -12.15
CA GLU A 50 1.43 -1.66 -10.94
C GLU A 50 0.67 -2.06 -9.68
N ILE A 51 -0.66 -1.95 -9.70
CA ILE A 51 -1.51 -2.42 -8.59
C ILE A 51 -1.43 -3.94 -8.47
N ASP A 52 -1.51 -4.64 -9.60
CA ASP A 52 -1.38 -6.10 -9.66
C ASP A 52 -0.02 -6.53 -9.10
N ALA A 53 1.07 -5.93 -9.57
CA ALA A 53 2.43 -6.24 -9.08
C ALA A 53 2.68 -5.92 -7.60
N ILE A 54 1.97 -4.95 -7.01
CA ILE A 54 2.17 -4.55 -5.61
C ILE A 54 1.31 -5.37 -4.64
N PHE A 55 0.06 -5.68 -5.03
CA PHE A 55 -0.95 -6.21 -4.10
C PHE A 55 -1.43 -7.62 -4.44
N PHE A 56 -1.20 -8.09 -5.66
CA PHE A 56 -1.80 -9.32 -6.18
C PHE A 56 -0.80 -10.31 -6.78
N ASP A 57 0.46 -9.91 -7.01
CA ASP A 57 1.52 -10.85 -7.34
C ASP A 57 1.78 -11.77 -6.14
N GLU A 58 1.52 -13.06 -6.32
CA GLU A 58 2.02 -14.09 -5.43
C GLU A 58 3.55 -13.99 -5.41
N ILE A 59 4.12 -13.88 -4.21
CA ILE A 59 5.55 -14.17 -4.02
C ILE A 59 5.74 -15.62 -4.44
N VAL A 60 6.10 -15.87 -5.70
CA VAL A 60 6.52 -17.19 -6.15
C VAL A 60 7.84 -17.48 -5.43
N SER A 61 7.87 -18.64 -4.76
CA SER A 61 8.84 -19.10 -3.76
C SER A 61 10.32 -18.83 -4.05
#